data_AF-R6FNA1-F1
#
_entry.id   AF-R6FNA1-F1
#
_cell.length_a   1.000
_cell.length_b   1.000
_cell.length_c   1.000
_cell.angle_alpha   90.00
_cell.angle_beta   90.00
_cell.angle_gamma   90.00
#
_symmetry.space_group_name_H-M   'P 1'
#
loop_
_entity.id
_entity.type
_entity.pdbx_description
1 polymer ?
#
loop_
_entity_poly.entity_id
_entity_poly.type
_entity_poly.pdbx_seq_one_letter_code
_entity_poly.pdbx_strand_id
1 'polypeptide(L)'
;MNQKQDEGLYNVHPAPFTCSLCGKTDDLSNYDPSEYLLLMHKHHVCFHCAFWMDKIQNPPVNREIINGHHYIIHPFAKRPHNVILGFGGHEFYIRRFDGTLIKSNNVWHQGKIPEHFRKDLPDTADFLTLMDFQKLKNDPYKCMAKGCWDRYHCLRYDQSCEKDGPFNIIPDSHIPGNEHCPSFVKPYNAIEP
;
A
#
# COMPACT_ATOMS: atom_id res chain seq x y z
N MET A 1 -20.07 -43.98 25.83
CA MET A 1 -18.76 -43.33 25.69
C MET A 1 -18.64 -42.92 24.23
N ASN A 2 -18.90 -41.64 23.95
CA ASN A 2 -19.13 -41.10 22.61
C ASN A 2 -17.83 -41.08 21.78
N GLN A 3 -17.72 -41.98 20.81
CA GLN A 3 -16.82 -41.86 19.67
C GLN A 3 -17.68 -41.65 18.41
N LYS A 4 -18.29 -40.47 18.25
CA LYS A 4 -18.92 -40.04 16.99
C LYS A 4 -19.07 -38.52 16.99
N GLN A 5 -18.03 -37.81 16.57
CA GLN A 5 -18.08 -36.41 16.11
C GLN A 5 -16.63 -36.01 15.77
N ASP A 6 -16.18 -36.29 14.55
CA ASP A 6 -15.08 -35.54 13.90
C ASP A 6 -14.80 -35.98 12.45
N GLU A 7 -15.47 -37.01 11.93
CA GLU A 7 -15.26 -37.49 10.55
C GLU A 7 -16.21 -36.86 9.49
N GLY A 8 -16.81 -35.70 9.79
CA GLY A 8 -17.90 -35.13 8.98
C GLY A 8 -17.57 -33.93 8.10
N LEU A 9 -16.38 -33.34 8.21
CA LEU A 9 -16.05 -32.05 7.55
C LEU A 9 -15.26 -32.17 6.25
N TYR A 10 -14.86 -33.39 5.85
CA TYR A 10 -13.90 -33.60 4.74
C TYR A 10 -14.41 -34.43 3.55
N ASN A 11 -15.70 -34.77 3.46
CA ASN A 11 -16.21 -35.70 2.44
C ASN A 11 -17.37 -35.18 1.57
N VAL A 12 -17.49 -33.87 1.39
CA VAL A 12 -18.27 -33.30 0.29
C VAL A 12 -17.41 -32.21 -0.32
N HIS A 13 -16.76 -32.49 -1.45
CA HIS A 13 -16.13 -31.43 -2.23
C HIS A 13 -17.20 -30.39 -2.58
N PRO A 14 -17.13 -29.16 -2.05
CA PRO A 14 -18.14 -28.16 -2.33
C PRO A 14 -18.13 -27.87 -3.82
N ALA A 15 -19.29 -27.89 -4.47
CA ALA A 15 -19.38 -27.46 -5.86
C ALA A 15 -18.74 -26.06 -6.02
N PRO A 16 -18.20 -25.74 -7.21
CA PRO A 16 -17.69 -24.40 -7.49
C PRO A 16 -18.70 -23.33 -7.04
N PHE A 17 -18.22 -22.34 -6.30
CA PHE A 17 -19.03 -21.29 -5.72
C PHE A 17 -18.66 -19.92 -6.30
N THR A 18 -19.54 -18.95 -6.16
CA THR A 18 -19.29 -17.58 -6.63
C THR A 18 -18.90 -16.69 -5.45
N CYS A 19 -17.75 -16.04 -5.53
CA CYS A 19 -17.27 -15.13 -4.51
C CYS A 19 -18.25 -13.97 -4.28
N SER A 20 -18.68 -13.78 -3.03
CA SER A 20 -19.61 -12.74 -2.63
C SER A 20 -19.09 -11.30 -2.80
N LEU A 21 -17.76 -11.12 -2.91
CA LEU A 21 -17.13 -9.79 -3.04
C LEU A 21 -16.73 -9.42 -4.47
N CYS A 22 -16.22 -10.37 -5.26
CA CYS A 22 -15.71 -10.08 -6.60
C CYS A 22 -16.39 -10.85 -7.73
N GLY A 23 -17.34 -11.74 -7.43
CA GLY A 23 -18.09 -12.50 -8.43
C GLY A 23 -17.29 -13.57 -9.18
N LYS A 24 -16.01 -13.80 -8.84
CA LYS A 24 -15.23 -14.89 -9.43
C LYS A 24 -15.69 -16.24 -8.89
N THR A 25 -15.72 -17.24 -9.77
CA THR A 25 -15.93 -18.63 -9.38
C THR A 25 -14.66 -19.19 -8.75
N ASP A 26 -14.81 -19.95 -7.67
CA ASP A 26 -13.72 -20.61 -6.96
C ASP A 26 -14.19 -21.97 -6.42
N ASP A 27 -13.25 -22.83 -6.02
CA ASP A 27 -13.55 -24.16 -5.48
C ASP A 27 -12.64 -24.46 -4.27
N LEU A 28 -13.26 -24.75 -3.13
CA LEU A 28 -12.57 -25.01 -1.88
C LEU A 28 -11.69 -26.27 -1.93
N SER A 29 -11.95 -27.22 -2.85
CA SER A 29 -11.10 -28.42 -2.99
C SER A 29 -9.74 -28.16 -3.60
N ASN A 30 -9.51 -26.97 -4.17
CA ASN A 30 -8.23 -26.61 -4.80
C ASN A 30 -7.15 -26.14 -3.81
N TYR A 31 -7.47 -26.08 -2.51
CA TYR A 31 -6.63 -25.44 -1.52
C TYR A 31 -6.32 -26.38 -0.35
N ASP A 32 -5.06 -26.34 0.09
CA ASP A 32 -4.65 -27.00 1.32
C ASP A 32 -5.26 -26.30 2.55
N PRO A 33 -5.46 -27.04 3.66
CA PRO A 33 -5.89 -26.46 4.93
C PRO A 33 -5.03 -25.26 5.34
N SER A 34 -5.67 -24.10 5.46
CA SER A 34 -5.02 -22.84 5.83
C SER A 34 -6.03 -21.88 6.46
N GLU A 35 -5.54 -20.81 7.09
CA GLU A 35 -6.38 -19.72 7.60
C GLU A 35 -7.20 -19.05 6.48
N TYR A 36 -6.65 -18.99 5.26
CA TYR A 36 -7.35 -18.48 4.09
C TYR A 36 -8.53 -19.38 3.70
N LEU A 37 -8.36 -20.71 3.74
CA LEU A 37 -9.45 -21.64 3.46
C LEU A 37 -10.61 -21.48 4.46
N LEU A 38 -10.30 -21.25 5.74
CA LEU A 38 -11.31 -20.96 6.77
C LEU A 38 -12.06 -19.65 6.47
N LEU A 39 -11.35 -18.60 6.05
CA LEU A 39 -11.95 -17.32 5.65
C LEU A 39 -12.83 -17.48 4.39
N MET A 40 -12.35 -18.20 3.38
CA MET A 40 -13.10 -18.51 2.16
C MET A 40 -14.42 -19.21 2.48
N HIS A 41 -14.37 -20.27 3.30
CA HIS A 41 -15.55 -21.02 3.71
C HIS A 41 -16.51 -20.16 4.54
N LYS A 42 -16.00 -19.45 5.56
CA LYS A 42 -16.80 -18.65 6.48
C LYS A 42 -17.50 -17.47 5.81
N HIS A 43 -16.83 -16.80 4.86
CA HIS A 43 -17.34 -15.59 4.23
C HIS A 43 -17.85 -15.80 2.80
N HIS A 44 -17.76 -17.02 2.28
CA HIS A 44 -18.14 -17.37 0.91
C HIS A 44 -17.42 -16.49 -0.13
N VAL A 45 -16.09 -16.38 0.03
CA VAL A 45 -15.22 -15.55 -0.81
C VAL A 45 -14.13 -16.40 -1.46
N CYS A 46 -13.65 -15.98 -2.64
CA CYS A 46 -12.50 -16.61 -3.29
C CYS A 46 -11.22 -16.40 -2.48
N PHE A 47 -10.18 -17.20 -2.78
CA PHE A 47 -8.89 -17.12 -2.09
C PHE A 47 -8.30 -15.70 -2.11
N HIS A 48 -8.38 -15.02 -3.25
CA HIS A 48 -7.84 -13.67 -3.39
C HIS A 48 -8.54 -12.67 -2.47
N CYS A 49 -9.86 -12.75 -2.33
CA CYS A 49 -10.59 -11.89 -1.41
C CYS A 49 -10.31 -12.27 0.05
N ALA A 50 -10.19 -13.57 0.37
CA ALA A 50 -9.77 -14.02 1.69
C ALA A 50 -8.37 -13.48 2.08
N PHE A 51 -7.43 -13.48 1.14
CA PHE A 51 -6.09 -12.90 1.33
C PHE A 51 -6.16 -11.42 1.72
N TRP A 52 -6.93 -10.61 0.98
CA TRP A 52 -7.06 -9.18 1.30
C TRP A 52 -7.83 -8.91 2.58
N MET A 53 -8.86 -9.72 2.90
CA MET A 53 -9.55 -9.66 4.19
C MET A 53 -8.61 -9.92 5.36
N ASP A 54 -7.71 -10.91 5.24
CA ASP A 54 -6.67 -11.16 6.23
C ASP A 54 -5.71 -9.97 6.37
N LYS A 55 -5.27 -9.34 5.27
CA LYS A 55 -4.41 -8.13 5.36
C LYS A 55 -5.09 -6.93 6.02
N ILE A 56 -6.42 -6.89 6.03
CA ILE A 56 -7.20 -5.88 6.77
C ILE A 56 -7.31 -6.27 8.25
N GLN A 57 -7.66 -7.52 8.53
CA GLN A 57 -7.95 -8.00 9.90
C GLN A 57 -6.68 -8.22 10.73
N ASN A 58 -5.63 -8.74 10.12
CA ASN A 58 -4.36 -9.12 10.73
C ASN A 58 -3.22 -8.39 10.02
N PRO A 59 -3.15 -7.07 10.14
CA PRO A 59 -2.39 -6.33 9.19
C PRO A 59 -0.88 -6.40 9.53
N PRO A 60 -0.01 -6.72 8.56
CA PRO A 60 1.38 -7.06 8.85
C PRO A 60 2.18 -5.89 9.43
N VAL A 61 3.21 -6.23 10.20
CA VAL A 61 4.17 -5.24 10.73
C VAL A 61 4.96 -4.63 9.58
N ASN A 62 5.19 -3.31 9.66
CA ASN A 62 5.86 -2.52 8.61
C ASN A 62 5.18 -2.60 7.24
N ARG A 63 3.86 -2.83 7.21
CA ARG A 63 3.09 -2.65 5.98
C ARG A 63 3.03 -1.18 5.60
N GLU A 64 3.08 -0.91 4.31
CA GLU A 64 2.68 0.39 3.75
C GLU A 64 1.82 0.16 2.52
N ILE A 65 0.84 1.04 2.33
CA ILE A 65 0.06 1.11 1.11
C ILE A 65 0.53 2.33 0.32
N ILE A 66 0.97 2.11 -0.90
CA ILE A 66 1.53 3.16 -1.76
C ILE A 66 0.92 3.02 -3.14
N ASN A 67 0.22 4.05 -3.62
CA ASN A 67 -0.47 4.07 -4.91
C ASN A 67 -1.43 2.88 -5.11
N GLY A 68 -2.14 2.47 -4.06
CA GLY A 68 -3.06 1.33 -4.09
C GLY A 68 -2.39 -0.04 -4.19
N HIS A 69 -1.10 -0.14 -3.89
CA HIS A 69 -0.35 -1.39 -3.80
C HIS A 69 0.11 -1.63 -2.36
N HIS A 70 0.03 -2.89 -1.91
CA HIS A 70 0.47 -3.27 -0.58
C HIS A 70 1.94 -3.70 -0.58
N TYR A 71 2.73 -3.14 0.33
CA TYR A 71 4.14 -3.46 0.51
C TYR A 71 4.44 -3.84 1.95
N ILE A 72 5.45 -4.68 2.16
CA ILE A 72 6.09 -4.90 3.45
C ILE A 72 7.49 -4.31 3.36
N ILE A 73 7.81 -3.34 4.21
CA ILE A 73 9.10 -2.64 4.22
C ILE A 73 9.94 -3.16 5.37
N HIS A 74 10.94 -3.98 5.07
CA HIS A 74 11.91 -4.37 6.08
C HIS A 74 13.02 -3.32 6.23
N PRO A 75 13.74 -3.32 7.37
CA PRO A 75 14.90 -2.46 7.55
C PRO A 75 15.96 -2.66 6.47
N PHE A 76 16.76 -1.62 6.23
CA PHE A 76 17.89 -1.68 5.32
C PHE A 76 18.87 -2.78 5.74
N ALA A 77 19.10 -3.74 4.85
CA ALA A 77 20.02 -4.84 5.05
C ALA A 77 21.42 -4.48 4.52
N LYS A 78 22.39 -4.37 5.43
CA LYS A 78 23.82 -4.32 5.08
C LYS A 78 24.24 -5.74 4.70
N ARG A 79 24.41 -6.01 3.40
CA ARG A 79 24.65 -7.33 2.80
C ARG A 79 25.43 -8.33 3.70
N PRO A 80 24.90 -9.53 3.88
CA PRO A 80 25.65 -10.76 3.63
C PRO A 80 25.23 -11.35 2.27
N HIS A 81 26.11 -12.09 1.61
CA HIS A 81 25.95 -12.53 0.21
C HIS A 81 24.80 -13.54 -0.03
N ASN A 82 24.09 -13.98 1.01
CA ASN A 82 23.21 -15.15 0.96
C ASN A 82 21.74 -14.86 1.32
N VAL A 83 21.32 -13.60 1.41
CA VAL A 83 19.93 -13.24 1.77
C VAL A 83 19.21 -12.69 0.54
N ILE A 84 18.08 -13.32 0.19
CA ILE A 84 17.17 -12.79 -0.82
C ILE A 84 16.45 -11.59 -0.22
N LEU A 85 16.66 -10.42 -0.82
CA LEU A 85 15.98 -9.19 -0.43
C LEU A 85 14.82 -8.92 -1.39
N GLY A 86 13.77 -8.29 -0.87
CA GLY A 86 12.67 -7.80 -1.68
C GLY A 86 13.17 -6.89 -2.82
N PHE A 87 12.56 -6.99 -4.00
CA PHE A 87 13.01 -6.34 -5.24
C PHE A 87 14.51 -6.54 -5.55
N GLY A 88 15.07 -7.71 -5.20
CA GLY A 88 16.47 -8.03 -5.50
C GLY A 88 17.49 -7.12 -4.82
N GLY A 89 17.10 -6.39 -3.77
CA GLY A 89 18.01 -5.47 -3.09
C GLY A 89 18.00 -4.03 -3.64
N HIS A 90 17.08 -3.68 -4.54
CA HIS A 90 16.95 -2.32 -5.04
C HIS A 90 16.59 -1.35 -3.91
N GLU A 91 17.23 -0.17 -3.89
CA GLU A 91 16.94 0.84 -2.86
C GLU A 91 15.65 1.61 -3.16
N PHE A 92 14.78 1.70 -2.17
CA PHE A 92 13.57 2.51 -2.18
C PHE A 92 13.67 3.60 -1.12
N TYR A 93 13.14 4.77 -1.48
CA TYR A 93 13.03 5.94 -0.64
C TYR A 93 11.56 6.25 -0.46
N ILE A 94 11.10 6.26 0.77
CA ILE A 94 9.68 6.24 1.11
C ILE A 94 9.42 7.32 2.14
N ARG A 95 8.29 8.01 2.01
CA ARG A 95 7.80 8.98 2.98
C ARG A 95 6.42 8.55 3.45
N ARG A 96 6.26 8.30 4.74
CA ARG A 96 4.95 8.14 5.37
C ARG A 96 4.21 9.47 5.41
N PHE A 97 2.89 9.44 5.44
CA PHE A 97 2.08 10.67 5.52
C PHE A 97 2.26 11.45 6.83
N ASP A 98 2.73 10.79 7.89
CA ASP A 98 3.18 11.45 9.14
C ASP A 98 4.49 12.25 8.97
N GLY A 99 5.15 12.15 7.81
CA GLY A 99 6.42 12.81 7.48
C GLY A 99 7.67 11.95 7.69
N THR A 100 7.54 10.74 8.27
CA THR A 100 8.67 9.83 8.48
C THR A 100 9.30 9.41 7.16
N LEU A 101 10.63 9.52 7.08
CA LEU A 101 11.42 9.14 5.91
C LEU A 101 12.08 7.78 6.13
N ILE A 102 11.89 6.85 5.19
CA ILE A 102 12.42 5.49 5.23
C ILE A 102 13.31 5.25 4.01
N LYS A 103 14.51 4.74 4.25
CA LYS A 103 15.38 4.15 3.23
C LYS A 103 15.42 2.64 3.46
N SER A 104 15.10 1.85 2.45
CA SER A 104 15.17 0.38 2.52
C SER A 104 15.67 -0.22 1.20
N ASN A 105 16.33 -1.37 1.28
CA ASN A 105 16.66 -2.21 0.13
C ASN A 105 15.95 -3.58 0.20
N ASN A 106 14.95 -3.72 1.06
CA ASN A 106 14.26 -4.97 1.33
C ASN A 106 12.75 -4.72 1.38
N VAL A 107 12.20 -4.35 0.23
CA VAL A 107 10.78 -4.02 0.06
C VAL A 107 10.09 -5.16 -0.68
N TRP A 108 9.02 -5.70 -0.11
CA TRP A 108 8.28 -6.81 -0.71
C TRP A 108 6.91 -6.32 -1.18
N HIS A 109 6.66 -6.44 -2.48
CA HIS A 109 5.35 -6.18 -3.05
C HIS A 109 4.43 -7.38 -2.80
N GLN A 110 3.25 -7.12 -2.24
CA GLN A 110 2.24 -8.14 -1.91
C GLN A 110 1.07 -8.17 -2.91
N GLY A 111 1.03 -7.21 -3.85
CA GLY A 111 -0.01 -7.13 -4.87
C GLY A 111 -0.69 -5.77 -4.95
N LYS A 112 -1.50 -5.59 -6.00
CA LYS A 112 -2.37 -4.43 -6.20
C LYS A 112 -3.69 -4.64 -5.45
N ILE A 113 -4.12 -3.63 -4.70
CA ILE A 113 -5.34 -3.71 -3.90
C ILE A 113 -6.57 -3.69 -4.83
N PRO A 114 -7.49 -4.66 -4.70
CA PRO A 114 -8.74 -4.68 -5.45
C PRO A 114 -9.62 -3.49 -5.10
N GLU A 115 -10.36 -2.99 -6.08
CA GLU A 115 -11.17 -1.78 -5.94
C GLU A 115 -12.12 -1.81 -4.73
N HIS A 116 -12.77 -2.95 -4.49
CA HIS A 116 -13.70 -3.15 -3.37
C HIS A 116 -13.03 -3.16 -1.98
N PHE A 117 -11.70 -3.19 -1.89
CA PHE A 117 -10.94 -3.09 -0.62
C PHE A 117 -10.18 -1.77 -0.45
N ARG A 118 -10.14 -0.90 -1.47
CA ARG A 118 -9.35 0.34 -1.41
C ARG A 118 -9.78 1.29 -0.29
N LYS A 119 -11.06 1.27 0.09
CA LYS A 119 -11.57 2.08 1.20
C LYS A 119 -11.01 1.63 2.55
N ASP A 120 -10.79 0.33 2.73
CA ASP A 120 -10.26 -0.24 3.96
C ASP A 120 -8.72 -0.23 4.01
N LEU A 121 -8.08 -0.10 2.85
CA LEU A 121 -6.63 -0.03 2.67
C LEU A 121 -6.24 1.26 1.93
N PRO A 122 -6.43 2.44 2.54
CA PRO A 122 -5.98 3.70 1.96
C PRO A 122 -4.45 3.77 1.92
N ASP A 123 -3.92 4.62 1.04
CA ASP A 123 -2.49 4.91 0.99
C ASP A 123 -1.98 5.46 2.34
N THR A 124 -0.76 5.07 2.72
CA THR A 124 -0.11 5.45 3.97
C THR A 124 1.24 6.13 3.75
N ALA A 125 1.79 6.00 2.55
CA ALA A 125 3.10 6.53 2.19
C ALA A 125 3.21 6.82 0.68
N ASP A 126 4.25 7.60 0.34
CA ASP A 126 4.68 7.90 -1.02
C ASP A 126 6.06 7.28 -1.27
N PHE A 127 6.31 6.84 -2.50
CA PHE A 127 7.69 6.69 -2.97
C PHE A 127 8.29 8.06 -3.31
N LEU A 128 9.61 8.15 -3.23
CA LEU A 128 10.41 9.31 -3.58
C LEU A 128 11.57 8.92 -4.49
N THR A 129 12.07 9.89 -5.24
CA THR A 129 13.42 9.78 -5.82
C THR A 129 14.48 9.93 -4.72
N LEU A 130 15.71 9.47 -4.96
CA LEU A 130 16.83 9.71 -4.05
C LEU A 130 17.03 11.21 -3.78
N MET A 131 16.94 12.04 -4.83
CA MET A 131 17.13 13.49 -4.73
C MET A 131 16.07 14.12 -3.83
N ASP A 132 14.79 13.77 -4.02
CA ASP A 132 13.68 14.30 -3.24
C ASP A 132 13.74 13.83 -1.78
N PHE A 133 14.10 12.56 -1.55
CA PHE A 133 14.35 12.05 -0.21
C PHE A 133 15.46 12.83 0.51
N GLN A 134 16.59 13.10 -0.17
CA GLN A 134 17.69 13.87 0.40
C GLN A 134 17.28 15.31 0.69
N LYS A 135 16.51 15.96 -0.20
CA LYS A 135 15.96 17.30 0.04
C LYS A 135 15.13 17.32 1.33
N LEU A 136 14.19 16.39 1.49
CA LEU A 136 13.34 16.35 2.69
C LEU A 136 14.12 15.97 3.95
N LYS A 137 15.10 15.07 3.85
CA LYS A 137 15.91 14.64 4.99
C LYS A 137 16.83 15.74 5.51
N ASN A 138 17.44 16.51 4.62
CA ASN A 138 18.45 17.51 4.98
C ASN A 138 17.84 18.87 5.32
N ASP A 139 16.59 19.10 4.92
CA ASP A 139 15.91 20.37 5.14
C ASP A 139 14.46 20.12 5.59
N PRO A 140 14.13 20.37 6.87
CA PRO A 140 12.78 20.19 7.41
C PRO A 140 11.82 21.33 7.02
N TYR A 141 12.24 22.27 6.16
CA TYR A 141 11.44 23.41 5.73
C TYR A 141 10.01 23.03 5.29
N LYS A 142 9.04 23.74 5.88
CA LYS A 142 7.63 23.72 5.50
C LYS A 142 7.29 24.98 4.71
N CYS A 143 6.67 24.80 3.56
CA CYS A 143 6.30 25.87 2.64
C CYS A 143 4.94 26.46 3.04
N MET A 144 4.89 27.80 3.15
CA MET A 144 3.66 28.56 3.43
C MET A 144 3.24 29.45 2.24
N ALA A 145 3.72 29.14 1.04
CA ALA A 145 3.46 29.96 -0.15
C ALA A 145 1.97 29.92 -0.53
N LYS A 146 1.24 30.97 -0.15
CA LYS A 146 -0.17 31.14 -0.47
C LYS A 146 -0.35 31.33 -1.97
N GLY A 147 -1.34 30.66 -2.55
CA GLY A 147 -1.66 30.79 -3.97
C GLY A 147 -0.74 30.02 -4.93
N CYS A 148 0.28 29.31 -4.42
CA CYS A 148 1.14 28.42 -5.21
C CYS A 148 0.28 27.38 -5.96
N TRP A 149 0.41 27.29 -7.28
CA TRP A 149 -0.32 26.33 -8.11
C TRP A 149 0.16 24.89 -7.88
N ASP A 150 1.39 24.70 -7.41
CA ASP A 150 1.96 23.39 -7.09
C ASP A 150 1.60 22.85 -5.70
N ARG A 151 0.90 23.62 -4.88
CA ARG A 151 0.76 23.38 -3.43
C ARG A 151 0.16 22.03 -3.03
N TYR A 152 -0.81 21.49 -3.78
CA TYR A 152 -1.42 20.19 -3.48
C TYR A 152 -0.59 19.00 -3.98
N HIS A 153 0.45 19.27 -4.78
CA HIS A 153 1.40 18.27 -5.25
C HIS A 153 2.78 18.40 -4.58
N CYS A 154 2.99 19.47 -3.81
CA CYS A 154 4.24 19.73 -3.11
C CYS A 154 4.22 19.18 -1.68
N LEU A 155 5.07 18.21 -1.40
CA LEU A 155 5.19 17.55 -0.10
C LEU A 155 5.65 18.47 1.04
N ARG A 156 6.16 19.66 0.71
CA ARG A 156 6.55 20.69 1.69
C ARG A 156 5.41 21.60 2.09
N TYR A 157 4.34 21.69 1.28
CA TYR A 157 3.28 22.66 1.54
C TYR A 157 2.55 22.35 2.84
N ASP A 158 2.42 23.37 3.68
CA ASP A 158 1.67 23.28 4.92
C ASP A 158 0.21 23.63 4.66
N GLN A 159 -0.62 22.59 4.57
CA GLN A 159 -2.07 22.73 4.33
C GLN A 159 -2.79 23.51 5.44
N SER A 160 -2.21 23.65 6.63
CA SER A 160 -2.80 24.49 7.69
C SER A 160 -2.90 25.96 7.28
N CYS A 161 -2.15 26.39 6.25
CA CYS A 161 -2.27 27.72 5.66
C CYS A 161 -3.68 27.99 5.09
N GLU A 162 -4.44 26.97 4.69
CA GLU A 162 -5.74 27.08 4.02
C GLU A 162 -6.93 26.71 4.92
N LYS A 163 -6.79 26.90 6.24
CA LYS A 163 -7.87 26.64 7.21
C LYS A 163 -9.20 27.36 6.88
N ASP A 164 -9.10 28.50 6.20
CA ASP A 164 -10.24 29.35 5.80
C ASP A 164 -10.65 29.12 4.32
N GLY A 165 -10.11 28.08 3.69
CA GLY A 165 -10.29 27.76 2.28
C GLY A 165 -9.07 28.09 1.40
N PRO A 166 -9.10 27.66 0.13
CA PRO A 166 -8.00 27.87 -0.81
C PRO A 166 -7.81 29.35 -1.17
N PHE A 167 -6.57 29.79 -1.31
CA PHE A 167 -6.25 31.18 -1.68
C PHE A 167 -6.55 31.50 -3.15
N ASN A 168 -6.55 30.49 -4.00
CA ASN A 168 -6.89 30.58 -5.42
C ASN A 168 -7.38 29.24 -5.97
N ILE A 169 -8.02 29.30 -7.14
CA ILE A 169 -8.35 28.12 -7.94
C ILE A 169 -7.13 27.81 -8.83
N ILE A 170 -6.66 26.57 -8.80
CA ILE A 170 -5.60 26.10 -9.70
C ILE A 170 -6.23 25.88 -11.08
N PRO A 171 -5.69 26.46 -12.16
CA PRO A 171 -6.20 26.21 -13.51
C PRO A 171 -6.12 24.73 -13.87
N ASP A 172 -7.16 24.19 -14.54
CA ASP A 172 -7.17 22.78 -15.00
C ASP A 172 -6.01 22.45 -15.94
N SER A 173 -5.46 23.46 -16.63
CA SER A 173 -4.30 23.33 -17.52
C SER A 173 -2.95 23.35 -16.80
N HIS A 174 -2.91 23.54 -15.48
CA HIS A 174 -1.66 23.60 -14.72
C HIS A 174 -0.99 22.23 -14.68
N ILE A 175 0.33 22.21 -14.87
CA ILE A 175 1.13 20.99 -14.77
C ILE A 175 1.99 21.11 -13.51
N PRO A 176 1.88 20.18 -12.54
CA PRO A 176 2.65 20.23 -11.31
C PRO A 176 4.17 20.31 -11.54
N GLY A 177 4.80 21.34 -10.98
CA GLY A 177 6.22 21.67 -11.10
C GLY A 177 6.51 22.82 -12.09
N ASN A 178 5.52 23.31 -12.84
CA ASN A 178 5.70 24.41 -13.79
C ASN A 178 5.96 25.77 -13.15
N GLU A 179 5.74 25.93 -11.83
CA GLU A 179 6.17 27.15 -11.13
C GLU A 179 7.70 27.17 -10.93
N HIS A 180 8.41 26.10 -11.29
CA HIS A 180 9.86 25.96 -11.22
C HIS A 180 10.43 26.29 -9.83
N CYS A 181 9.64 26.06 -8.77
CA CYS A 181 10.07 26.31 -7.41
C CYS A 181 11.25 25.37 -7.06
N PRO A 182 12.41 25.90 -6.63
CA PRO A 182 13.57 25.07 -6.30
C PRO A 182 13.32 24.16 -5.09
N SER A 183 12.38 24.54 -4.22
CA SER A 183 11.95 23.77 -3.05
C SER A 183 10.85 22.76 -3.37
N PHE A 184 10.33 22.69 -4.60
CA PHE A 184 9.30 21.74 -4.97
C PHE A 184 9.79 20.29 -4.83
N VAL A 185 8.96 19.48 -4.18
CA VAL A 185 9.17 18.05 -3.95
C VAL A 185 7.84 17.37 -4.13
N LYS A 186 7.77 16.33 -4.97
CA LYS A 186 6.54 15.57 -5.23
C LYS A 186 6.72 14.07 -4.95
N PRO A 187 5.63 13.32 -4.70
CA PRO A 187 5.68 11.86 -4.77
C PRO A 187 6.25 11.39 -6.11
N TYR A 188 6.99 10.30 -6.06
CA TYR A 188 7.45 9.58 -7.23
C TYR A 188 6.49 8.42 -7.51
N ASN A 189 5.91 8.39 -8.70
CA ASN A 189 5.05 7.29 -9.15
C ASN A 189 5.93 6.12 -9.59
N ALA A 190 6.45 5.37 -8.63
CA ALA A 190 7.35 4.26 -8.88
C ALA A 190 6.61 2.95 -9.15
N ILE A 191 5.91 2.74 -10.28
CA ILE A 191 5.52 1.37 -10.63
C ILE A 191 5.44 1.16 -12.15
N GLU A 192 6.50 0.62 -12.74
CA GLU A 192 6.50 -0.66 -13.47
C GLU A 192 7.85 -1.36 -13.19
N PRO A 193 7.89 -2.67 -12.85
CA PRO A 193 9.11 -3.46 -12.91
C PRO A 193 9.60 -3.66 -14.36
#